data_AF-A0A1J3HQ12-F1
#
_entry.id   AF-A0A1J3HQ12-F1
#
_cell.length_a   1.000
_cell.length_b   1.000
_cell.length_c   1.000
_cell.angle_alpha   90.00
_cell.angle_beta   90.00
_cell.angle_gamma   90.00
#
_symmetry.space_group_name_H-M   'P 1'
#
loop_
_entity.id
_entity.type
_entity.pdbx_description
1 polymer ?
#
loop_
_entity_poly.entity_id
_entity_poly.type
_entity_poly.pdbx_seq_one_letter_code
_entity_poly.pdbx_strand_id
1 'polypeptide(L)'
;MRGRSDGGKKKPVIVLVCVAAVVLVFVYLFFGSSNHGASAIEYGRKLGLGGDEEETKKDDTSSSFYVEDDPNGFTPRSFPVCDDRHSELIPCLDRNLIYQMRLKLDLSLMEHYERHCPPPERRFNCLIPPPPGYKIPIKWPKSRDEVWKVNIPHTHLAHEKSDQNWMVVKGEKINFPGGG
;
A
#
# COMPACT_ATOMS: atom_id res chain seq x y z
N MET A 1 -52.87 45.29 32.03
CA MET A 1 -51.89 45.52 30.95
C MET A 1 -50.90 44.37 30.96
N ARG A 2 -51.00 43.42 30.01
CA ARG A 2 -50.23 42.16 30.00
C ARG A 2 -49.03 42.33 29.06
N GLY A 3 -47.83 42.39 29.65
CA GLY A 3 -46.57 42.59 28.93
C GLY A 3 -46.30 41.45 27.94
N ARG A 4 -45.96 41.84 26.70
CA ARG A 4 -45.43 40.95 25.67
C ARG A 4 -43.93 40.79 25.95
N SER A 5 -43.52 39.60 26.40
CA SER A 5 -42.11 39.21 26.50
C SER A 5 -41.63 38.72 25.13
N ASP A 6 -40.65 39.41 24.54
CA ASP A 6 -40.03 39.08 23.26
C ASP A 6 -39.02 37.93 23.45
N GLY A 7 -39.54 36.70 23.43
CA GLY A 7 -38.77 35.46 23.63
C GLY A 7 -38.53 34.65 22.35
N GLY A 8 -38.60 35.29 21.17
CA GLY A 8 -38.69 34.57 19.88
C GLY A 8 -37.38 34.33 19.13
N LYS A 9 -36.33 35.15 19.34
CA LYS A 9 -35.13 35.13 18.47
C LYS A 9 -33.89 34.46 19.07
N LYS A 10 -33.84 34.23 20.38
CA LYS A 10 -32.64 33.70 21.04
C LYS A 10 -32.45 32.18 20.83
N LYS A 11 -33.55 31.43 20.71
CA LYS A 11 -33.53 29.97 20.54
C LYS A 11 -32.81 29.50 19.25
N PRO A 12 -33.11 30.05 18.05
CA PRO A 12 -32.39 29.61 16.84
C PRO A 12 -30.93 30.02 16.84
N VAL A 13 -30.59 31.19 17.40
CA VAL A 13 -29.20 31.68 17.47
C VAL A 13 -28.37 30.83 18.43
N ILE A 14 -28.91 30.46 19.60
CA ILE A 14 -28.23 29.57 20.54
C ILE A 14 -27.99 28.20 19.91
N VAL A 15 -28.97 27.64 19.20
CA VAL A 15 -28.80 26.35 18.50
C VAL A 15 -27.72 26.45 17.43
N LEU A 16 -27.67 27.52 16.65
CA LEU A 16 -26.67 27.72 15.60
C LEU A 16 -25.24 27.86 16.17
N VAL A 17 -25.09 28.57 17.28
CA VAL A 17 -23.81 28.71 18.00
C VAL A 17 -23.36 27.37 18.59
N CYS A 18 -24.29 26.60 19.18
CA CYS A 18 -23.98 25.28 19.70
C CYS A 18 -23.54 24.31 18.59
N VAL A 19 -24.23 24.30 17.44
CA VAL A 19 -23.86 23.46 16.30
C VAL A 19 -22.50 23.86 15.74
N ALA A 20 -22.23 25.16 15.57
CA ALA A 20 -20.94 25.65 15.11
C ALA A 20 -19.79 25.27 16.06
N ALA A 21 -20.01 25.35 17.38
CA ALA A 21 -19.02 24.95 18.37
C ALA A 21 -18.72 23.44 18.30
N VAL A 22 -19.74 22.60 18.15
CA VAL A 22 -19.56 21.14 18.00
C VAL A 22 -18.76 20.81 16.73
N VAL A 23 -19.06 21.46 15.61
CA VAL A 23 -18.33 21.28 14.35
C VAL A 23 -16.87 21.71 14.50
N LEU A 24 -16.60 22.85 15.13
CA LEU A 24 -15.23 23.33 15.36
C LEU A 24 -14.43 22.40 16.28
N VAL A 25 -15.06 21.82 17.31
CA VAL A 25 -14.43 20.80 18.16
C VAL A 25 -14.14 19.55 17.35
N PHE A 26 -15.06 19.09 16.51
CA PHE A 26 -14.84 17.91 15.66
C PHE A 26 -13.70 18.13 14.66
N VAL A 27 -13.66 19.30 14.02
CA VAL A 27 -12.56 19.71 13.14
C VAL A 27 -11.25 19.79 13.92
N TYR A 28 -11.24 20.36 15.13
CA TYR A 28 -10.03 20.39 15.95
C TYR A 28 -9.58 19.01 16.42
N LEU A 29 -10.49 18.07 16.69
CA LEU A 29 -10.13 16.70 17.04
C LEU A 29 -9.59 15.92 15.83
N PHE A 30 -10.19 16.12 14.65
CA PHE A 30 -9.78 15.46 13.42
C PHE A 30 -8.46 16.01 12.86
N PHE A 31 -8.28 17.33 12.85
CA PHE A 31 -7.09 17.98 12.32
C PHE A 31 -6.02 18.23 13.39
N GLY A 32 -6.39 18.37 14.66
CA GLY A 32 -5.45 18.49 15.79
C GLY A 32 -4.81 17.16 16.21
N SER A 33 -5.44 16.02 15.87
CA SER A 33 -4.83 14.68 16.04
C SER A 33 -3.88 14.29 14.89
N SER A 34 -3.74 15.11 13.84
CA SER A 34 -2.81 14.80 12.73
C SER A 34 -1.32 14.99 13.08
N ASN A 35 -0.97 15.39 14.30
CA ASN A 35 0.43 15.64 14.70
C ASN A 35 1.01 14.66 15.74
N HIS A 36 0.49 13.45 15.88
CA HIS A 36 1.19 12.39 16.62
C HIS A 36 1.23 11.07 15.85
N GLY A 37 2.42 10.74 15.35
CA GLY A 37 2.73 9.45 14.74
C GLY A 37 4.24 9.25 14.63
N ALA A 38 4.99 9.56 15.70
CA ALA A 38 6.36 9.11 15.85
C ALA A 38 6.38 7.77 16.61
N SER A 39 7.10 6.81 16.01
CA SER A 39 7.77 5.66 16.62
C SER A 39 6.99 4.36 16.85
N ALA A 40 7.33 3.36 16.03
CA ALA A 40 7.42 1.95 16.41
C ALA A 40 8.58 1.30 15.64
N ILE A 41 9.83 1.63 16.00
CA ILE A 41 11.01 0.79 15.69
C ILE A 41 11.36 0.04 16.97
N GLU A 42 10.80 -1.15 17.08
CA GLU A 42 11.21 -2.23 17.98
C GLU A 42 10.55 -3.43 17.30
N TYR A 43 11.27 -4.31 16.60
CA TYR A 43 11.88 -5.52 17.11
C TYR A 43 12.87 -6.04 16.06
N GLY A 44 14.13 -6.26 16.43
CA GLY A 44 15.08 -6.87 15.50
C GLY A 44 16.57 -6.76 15.82
N ARG A 45 16.95 -6.44 17.07
CA ARG A 45 18.36 -6.44 17.50
C ARG A 45 18.58 -7.49 18.58
N LYS A 46 18.64 -8.77 18.19
CA LYS A 46 19.22 -9.81 19.06
C LYS A 46 19.58 -11.12 18.34
N LEU A 47 20.65 -11.10 17.54
CA LEU A 47 21.54 -12.25 17.39
C LEU A 47 22.97 -11.70 17.24
N GLY A 48 23.74 -11.80 18.33
CA GLY A 48 25.09 -11.27 18.40
C GLY A 48 26.14 -12.25 17.86
N LEU A 49 27.23 -11.68 17.36
CA LEU A 49 28.62 -12.14 17.51
C LEU A 49 29.51 -10.91 17.26
N GLY A 50 30.47 -10.69 18.16
CA GLY A 50 31.14 -9.41 18.41
C GLY A 50 32.25 -9.01 17.46
N GLY A 51 32.83 -7.85 17.74
CA GLY A 51 34.09 -7.36 17.16
C GLY A 51 34.03 -5.90 16.72
N ASP A 52 34.52 -5.04 17.60
CA ASP A 52 35.21 -3.76 17.38
C ASP A 52 34.43 -2.51 16.89
N GLU A 53 34.73 -1.42 17.62
CA GLU A 53 34.17 -0.08 17.48
C GLU A 53 34.84 0.67 16.32
N GLU A 54 34.06 1.10 15.33
CA GLU A 54 34.35 2.32 14.58
C GLU A 54 33.04 2.93 14.06
N GLU A 55 32.80 4.19 14.39
CA GLU A 55 31.62 4.95 13.99
C GLU A 55 31.54 5.06 12.47
N THR A 56 30.60 4.33 11.86
CA THR A 56 30.13 4.65 10.50
C THR A 56 28.62 4.68 10.47
N LYS A 57 28.09 5.85 10.14
CA LYS A 57 26.68 6.15 9.85
C LYS A 57 26.15 5.15 8.82
N LYS A 58 25.28 4.23 9.26
CA LYS A 58 24.69 3.18 8.41
C LYS A 58 23.37 3.65 7.83
N ASP A 59 23.42 4.15 6.60
CA ASP A 59 22.23 4.29 5.75
C ASP A 59 21.90 2.91 5.18
N ASP A 60 20.96 2.20 5.81
CA ASP A 60 20.52 0.87 5.40
C ASP A 60 19.63 0.96 4.14
N THR A 61 20.26 1.10 2.97
CA THR A 61 19.61 0.91 1.66
C THR A 61 20.07 -0.41 1.08
N SER A 62 19.26 -1.45 1.23
CA SER A 62 19.45 -2.72 0.52
C SER A 62 19.09 -2.53 -0.96
N SER A 63 20.01 -1.98 -1.73
CA SER A 63 19.87 -1.74 -3.17
C SER A 63 20.00 -3.05 -3.96
N SER A 64 18.94 -3.46 -4.66
CA SER A 64 19.06 -4.44 -5.75
C SER A 64 19.48 -3.71 -7.03
N PHE A 65 20.44 -4.30 -7.74
CA PHE A 65 21.12 -3.68 -8.88
C PHE A 65 20.59 -4.23 -10.22
N TYR A 66 20.26 -3.34 -11.16
CA TYR A 66 20.03 -3.67 -12.57
C TYR A 66 21.04 -2.94 -13.45
N VAL A 67 21.43 -3.60 -14.55
CA VAL A 67 22.49 -3.17 -15.47
C VAL A 67 21.84 -2.61 -16.73
N GLU A 68 22.04 -1.32 -16.98
CA GLU A 68 21.82 -0.70 -18.29
C GLU A 68 23.21 -0.46 -18.91
N ASP A 69 23.39 -0.86 -20.17
CA ASP A 69 24.67 -0.82 -20.88
C ASP A 69 24.94 0.62 -21.36
N ASP A 70 25.58 1.42 -20.52
CA ASP A 70 26.09 2.76 -20.86
C ASP A 70 27.55 2.62 -21.36
N PRO A 71 27.90 3.12 -22.56
CA PRO A 71 29.28 3.06 -23.08
C PRO A 71 30.34 3.79 -22.23
N ASN A 72 29.93 4.52 -21.19
CA ASN A 72 30.83 5.26 -20.31
C ASN A 72 30.70 4.85 -18.82
N GLY A 73 30.72 3.56 -18.54
CA GLY A 73 30.96 3.01 -17.20
C GLY A 73 29.71 2.57 -16.43
N PHE A 74 29.87 1.49 -15.66
CA PHE A 74 28.82 0.85 -14.87
C PHE A 74 28.44 1.71 -13.66
N THR A 75 27.38 2.52 -13.77
CA THR A 75 26.72 3.10 -12.59
C THR A 75 25.50 2.28 -12.20
N PRO A 76 25.56 1.51 -11.11
CA PRO A 76 24.38 0.84 -10.60
C PRO A 76 23.30 1.84 -10.20
N ARG A 77 22.10 1.71 -10.76
CA ARG A 77 20.93 2.49 -10.31
C ARG A 77 20.25 1.76 -9.16
N SER A 78 20.12 2.41 -8.01
CA SER A 78 19.32 1.92 -6.89
C SER A 78 17.88 2.44 -7.01
N PHE A 79 16.91 1.55 -6.88
CA PHE A 79 15.50 1.94 -6.78
C PHE A 79 15.11 2.11 -5.30
N PRO A 80 14.34 3.16 -4.95
CA PRO A 80 13.78 3.30 -3.61
C PRO A 80 12.74 2.19 -3.34
N VAL A 81 12.43 1.94 -2.07
CA VAL A 81 11.35 1.03 -1.67
C VAL A 81 10.01 1.77 -1.76
N CYS A 82 8.98 1.12 -2.33
CA CYS A 82 7.62 1.66 -2.38
C CYS A 82 6.92 1.55 -1.01
N ASP A 83 5.88 2.35 -0.81
CA ASP A 83 4.91 2.12 0.27
C ASP A 83 4.12 0.82 -0.01
N ASP A 84 3.90 0.00 1.03
CA ASP A 84 3.18 -1.27 1.04
C ASP A 84 1.83 -1.21 0.32
N ARG A 85 1.17 -0.04 0.32
CA ARG A 85 -0.10 0.22 -0.37
C ARG A 85 -0.05 -0.02 -1.88
N HIS A 86 1.13 0.00 -2.49
CA HIS A 86 1.32 -0.19 -3.92
C HIS A 86 1.56 -1.67 -4.30
N SER A 87 1.56 -2.59 -3.34
CA SER A 87 1.81 -4.02 -3.58
C SER A 87 0.78 -4.67 -4.50
N GLU A 88 -0.48 -4.22 -4.47
CA GLU A 88 -1.58 -4.68 -5.32
C GLU A 88 -1.86 -3.76 -6.52
N LEU A 89 -1.09 -2.68 -6.67
CA LEU A 89 -1.32 -1.71 -7.74
C LEU A 89 -0.92 -2.32 -9.10
N ILE A 90 -1.87 -2.34 -10.04
CA ILE A 90 -1.61 -2.69 -11.44
C ILE A 90 -1.74 -1.41 -12.28
N PRO A 91 -0.65 -0.72 -12.62
CA PRO A 91 -0.70 0.67 -13.10
C PRO A 91 -1.59 0.92 -14.32
N CYS A 92 -1.70 -0.03 -15.25
CA CYS A 92 -2.49 0.13 -16.47
C CYS A 92 -3.95 -0.37 -16.34
N LEU A 93 -4.31 -0.99 -15.21
CA LEU A 93 -5.63 -1.54 -14.94
C LEU A 93 -6.28 -0.91 -13.71
N ASP A 94 -5.51 -0.21 -12.88
CA ASP A 94 -6.01 0.39 -11.65
C ASP A 94 -6.98 1.54 -11.95
N ARG A 95 -8.20 1.38 -11.47
CA ARG A 95 -9.30 2.30 -11.73
C ARG A 95 -9.04 3.69 -11.13
N ASN A 96 -8.42 3.75 -9.95
CA ASN A 96 -8.13 5.02 -9.29
C ASN A 96 -7.08 5.81 -10.08
N LEU A 97 -6.03 5.14 -10.56
CA LEU A 97 -4.99 5.74 -11.37
C LEU A 97 -5.52 6.23 -12.71
N ILE A 98 -6.39 5.44 -13.36
CA ILE A 98 -7.10 5.84 -14.59
C ILE A 98 -7.90 7.14 -14.36
N TYR A 99 -8.66 7.23 -13.25
CA TYR A 99 -9.41 8.45 -12.93
C TYR A 99 -8.51 9.66 -12.63
N GLN A 100 -7.38 9.46 -11.95
CA GLN A 100 -6.41 10.53 -11.67
C GLN A 100 -5.72 11.05 -12.93
N MET A 101 -5.55 10.20 -13.95
CA MET A 101 -4.95 10.60 -15.23
C MET A 101 -5.84 11.53 -16.05
N ARG A 102 -7.16 11.57 -15.78
CA ARG A 102 -8.14 12.40 -16.51
C ARG A 102 -7.94 12.33 -18.02
N LEU A 103 -7.76 11.10 -18.51
CA LEU A 103 -7.57 10.80 -19.92
C LEU A 103 -8.72 11.40 -20.73
N LYS A 104 -8.41 11.99 -21.88
CA LYS A 104 -9.39 12.44 -22.86
C LYS A 104 -9.40 11.41 -23.98
N LEU A 105 -10.36 10.49 -23.92
CA LEU A 105 -10.44 9.38 -24.85
C LEU A 105 -11.40 9.74 -25.98
N ASP A 106 -11.01 9.40 -27.20
CA ASP A 106 -11.89 9.45 -28.36
C ASP A 106 -12.79 8.21 -28.39
N LEU A 107 -14.08 8.43 -28.14
CA LEU A 107 -15.08 7.36 -28.16
C LEU A 107 -15.34 6.82 -29.57
N SER A 108 -15.10 7.63 -30.61
CA SER A 108 -15.30 7.21 -32.01
C SER A 108 -14.26 6.18 -32.46
N LEU A 109 -13.06 6.25 -31.89
CA LEU A 109 -11.96 5.30 -32.10
C LEU A 109 -11.98 4.14 -31.10
N MET A 110 -12.98 4.08 -30.22
CA MET A 110 -13.11 3.03 -29.20
C MET A 110 -11.94 2.98 -28.20
N GLU A 111 -11.21 4.09 -27.99
CA GLU A 111 -10.03 4.16 -27.11
C GLU A 111 -10.33 3.77 -25.65
N HIS A 112 -11.59 3.85 -25.23
CA HIS A 112 -12.03 3.47 -23.88
C HIS A 112 -11.98 1.97 -23.59
N TYR A 113 -11.77 1.12 -24.61
CA TYR A 113 -11.48 -0.30 -24.42
C TYR A 113 -9.98 -0.61 -24.34
N GLU A 114 -9.12 0.38 -24.60
CA GLU A 114 -7.67 0.19 -24.54
C GLU A 114 -7.14 0.30 -23.11
N ARG A 115 -5.93 -0.23 -22.90
CA ARG A 115 -5.22 -0.09 -21.62
C ARG A 115 -4.47 1.23 -21.59
N HIS A 116 -4.83 2.09 -20.65
CA HIS A 116 -4.17 3.38 -20.45
C HIS A 116 -3.19 3.29 -19.29
N CYS A 117 -1.91 3.31 -19.60
CA CYS A 117 -0.84 3.30 -18.60
C CYS A 117 -0.39 4.72 -18.23
N PRO A 118 0.14 4.92 -17.00
CA PRO A 118 0.70 6.20 -16.60
C PRO A 118 1.86 6.68 -17.49
N PRO A 119 1.94 8.01 -17.74
CA PRO A 119 3.08 8.59 -18.40
C PRO A 119 4.35 8.39 -17.54
N PRO A 120 5.56 8.41 -18.14
CA PRO A 120 6.81 8.06 -17.47
C PRO A 120 7.04 8.75 -16.12
N GLU A 121 6.62 10.01 -15.99
CA GLU A 121 6.79 10.84 -14.79
C GLU A 121 5.90 10.38 -13.62
N ARG A 122 4.84 9.63 -13.90
CA ARG A 122 3.90 9.08 -12.91
C ARG A 122 4.06 7.57 -12.74
N ARG A 123 5.08 6.96 -13.33
CA ARG A 123 5.37 5.53 -13.13
C ARG A 123 6.10 5.34 -11.81
N PHE A 124 5.64 4.35 -11.04
CA PHE A 124 6.32 3.94 -9.83
C PHE A 124 7.57 3.12 -10.21
N ASN A 125 8.73 3.75 -10.09
CA ASN A 125 10.03 3.10 -10.27
C ASN A 125 10.60 2.82 -8.87
N CYS A 126 9.97 1.90 -8.15
CA CYS A 126 10.37 1.53 -6.79
C CYS A 126 10.19 0.02 -6.58
N LEU A 127 10.87 -0.52 -5.57
CA LEU A 127 10.79 -1.93 -5.20
C LEU A 127 9.64 -2.16 -4.24
N ILE A 128 8.77 -3.13 -4.55
CA ILE A 128 7.69 -3.53 -3.65
C ILE A 128 8.30 -4.30 -2.46
N PRO A 129 8.03 -3.86 -1.22
CA PRO A 129 8.54 -4.55 -0.04
C PRO A 129 7.89 -5.94 0.11
N PRO A 130 8.62 -6.91 0.70
CA PRO A 130 8.06 -8.22 0.99
C PRO A 130 7.00 -8.11 2.11
N PRO A 131 5.97 -8.96 2.10
CA PRO A 131 4.95 -8.97 3.14
C PRO A 131 5.56 -9.34 4.51
N PRO A 132 4.91 -8.93 5.61
CA PRO A 132 5.39 -9.23 6.95
C PRO A 132 5.46 -10.75 7.19
N GLY A 133 6.62 -11.22 7.67
CA GLY A 133 6.84 -12.65 7.91
C GLY A 133 7.14 -13.47 6.64
N TYR A 134 7.51 -12.81 5.54
CA TYR A 134 7.97 -13.48 4.32
C TYR A 134 9.05 -14.53 4.63
N LYS A 135 8.83 -15.76 4.17
CA LYS A 135 9.76 -16.88 4.31
C LYS A 135 10.57 -17.06 3.03
N ILE A 136 11.78 -17.60 3.16
CA ILE A 136 12.62 -17.94 2.01
C ILE A 136 11.83 -18.89 1.07
N PRO A 137 11.71 -18.56 -0.23
CA PRO A 137 10.98 -19.39 -1.18
C PRO A 137 11.51 -20.82 -1.21
N ILE A 138 10.59 -21.78 -1.37
CA ILE A 138 10.95 -23.18 -1.57
C ILE A 138 11.73 -23.27 -2.89
N LYS A 139 12.82 -24.05 -2.91
CA LYS A 139 13.63 -24.19 -4.12
C LYS A 139 12.89 -24.99 -5.20
N TRP A 140 13.10 -24.61 -6.45
CA TRP A 140 12.68 -25.41 -7.60
C TRP A 140 13.34 -26.81 -7.53
N PRO A 141 12.67 -27.92 -7.92
CA PRO A 141 11.33 -28.01 -8.51
C PRO A 141 10.16 -28.11 -7.52
N LYS A 142 10.44 -28.25 -6.21
CA LYS A 142 9.40 -28.46 -5.19
C LYS A 142 8.41 -27.29 -5.10
N SER A 143 8.87 -26.08 -5.41
CA SER A 143 8.02 -24.88 -5.45
C SER A 143 6.89 -24.92 -6.49
N ARG A 144 6.92 -25.88 -7.43
CA ARG A 144 5.80 -26.12 -8.35
C ARG A 144 4.58 -26.65 -7.61
N ASP A 145 4.79 -27.51 -6.62
CA ASP A 145 3.73 -28.26 -5.97
C ASP A 145 3.36 -27.66 -4.61
N GLU A 146 4.28 -26.92 -3.97
CA GLU A 146 4.06 -26.28 -2.67
C GLU A 146 4.75 -24.92 -2.51
N VAL A 147 4.10 -24.01 -1.79
CA VAL A 147 4.66 -22.70 -1.40
C VAL A 147 4.25 -22.35 0.04
N TRP A 148 4.96 -21.40 0.65
CA TRP A 148 4.60 -20.90 1.98
C TRP A 148 3.33 -20.06 1.92
N LYS A 149 2.38 -20.34 2.82
CA LYS A 149 1.13 -19.58 2.94
C LYS A 149 1.39 -18.10 3.21
N VAL A 150 2.37 -17.79 4.04
CA VAL A 150 2.76 -16.42 4.42
C VAL A 150 3.36 -15.60 3.27
N ASN A 151 3.81 -16.25 2.19
CA ASN A 151 4.33 -15.56 1.01
C ASN A 151 3.22 -15.18 0.02
N ILE A 152 1.98 -15.62 0.25
CA ILE A 152 0.84 -15.34 -0.61
C ILE A 152 -0.07 -14.32 0.10
N PRO A 153 -0.23 -13.12 -0.44
CA PRO A 153 -1.00 -12.05 0.21
C PRO A 153 -2.50 -12.36 0.28
N HIS A 154 -3.04 -13.09 -0.70
CA HIS A 154 -4.46 -13.43 -0.77
C HIS A 154 -4.69 -14.93 -0.98
N THR A 155 -5.30 -15.58 0.01
CA THR A 155 -5.72 -16.98 -0.09
C THR A 155 -7.20 -17.14 -0.45
N HIS A 156 -7.89 -16.06 -0.82
CA HIS A 156 -9.32 -16.09 -1.10
C HIS A 156 -9.68 -17.00 -2.29
N LEU A 157 -8.81 -17.06 -3.30
CA LEU A 157 -8.97 -17.97 -4.45
C LEU A 157 -9.05 -19.45 -4.03
N ALA A 158 -8.36 -19.86 -2.98
CA ALA A 158 -8.43 -21.24 -2.49
C ALA A 158 -9.82 -21.58 -1.90
N HIS A 159 -10.54 -20.57 -1.41
CA HIS A 159 -11.90 -20.74 -0.90
C HIS A 159 -12.94 -20.64 -2.03
N GLU A 160 -12.80 -19.66 -2.93
CA GLU A 160 -13.74 -19.43 -4.02
C GLU A 160 -13.68 -20.52 -5.11
N LYS A 161 -12.50 -21.12 -5.32
CA LYS A 161 -12.24 -22.17 -6.31
C LYS A 161 -11.87 -23.51 -5.66
N SER A 162 -12.43 -23.78 -4.47
CA SER A 162 -12.16 -25.02 -3.74
C SER A 162 -12.65 -26.27 -4.49
N ASP A 163 -13.69 -26.13 -5.31
CA ASP A 163 -14.25 -27.18 -6.16
C ASP A 163 -13.29 -27.65 -7.26
N GLN A 164 -12.51 -26.72 -7.81
CA GLN A 164 -11.55 -26.99 -8.90
C GLN A 164 -10.21 -27.53 -8.39
N ASN A 165 -9.99 -27.51 -7.07
CA ASN A 165 -8.75 -27.95 -6.42
C ASN A 165 -7.49 -27.30 -7.01
N TRP A 166 -7.55 -26.08 -7.54
CA TRP A 166 -6.36 -25.42 -8.08
C TRP A 166 -5.32 -25.09 -7.01
N MET A 167 -5.79 -24.82 -5.79
CA MET A 167 -4.97 -24.35 -4.67
C MET A 167 -5.58 -24.85 -3.37
N VAL A 168 -4.81 -25.60 -2.58
CA VAL A 168 -5.27 -26.20 -1.32
C VAL A 168 -4.39 -25.73 -0.17
N VAL A 169 -4.99 -25.07 0.82
CA VAL A 169 -4.27 -24.59 2.01
C VAL A 169 -4.04 -25.77 2.97
N LYS A 170 -2.78 -26.12 3.24
CA LYS A 170 -2.35 -27.16 4.17
C LYS A 170 -1.48 -26.56 5.29
N GLY A 171 -2.12 -26.06 6.34
CA GLY A 171 -1.43 -25.46 7.48
C GLY A 171 -0.61 -24.24 7.08
N GLU A 172 0.72 -24.32 7.21
CA GLU A 172 1.66 -23.25 6.84
C GLU A 172 2.03 -23.23 5.35
N LYS A 173 1.61 -24.24 4.58
CA LYS A 173 1.90 -24.36 3.16
C LYS A 173 0.61 -24.34 2.34
N ILE A 174 0.78 -24.05 1.06
CA ILE A 174 -0.26 -24.13 0.05
C ILE A 174 0.22 -25.10 -1.01
N ASN A 175 -0.63 -26.05 -1.38
CA ASN A 175 -0.34 -27.07 -2.37
C ASN A 175 -1.11 -26.79 -3.66
N PHE A 176 -0.46 -27.06 -4.79
CA PHE A 176 -1.04 -26.96 -6.14
C PHE A 176 -1.13 -28.36 -6.75
N PRO A 177 -2.26 -29.06 -6.64
CA PRO A 177 -2.37 -30.45 -7.08
C PRO A 177 -2.54 -30.62 -8.61
N GLY A 178 -2.50 -29.54 -9.40
CA GLY A 178 -2.41 -29.59 -10.87
C GLY A 178 -3.75 -29.79 -11.58
N GLY A 179 -4.67 -28.83 -11.43
CA GLY A 179 -6.05 -28.89 -11.96
C GLY A 179 -6.36 -27.95 -13.14
N GLY A 180 -5.36 -27.46 -13.87
CA GLY A 180 -5.51 -26.55 -15.02
C GLY A 180 -4.40 -26.72 -16.03
#